data_AF-A0AAE9PCC8-F1
#
_entry.id   AF-A0AAE9PCC8-F1
#
_cell.length_a   1.000
_cell.length_b   1.000
_cell.length_c   1.000
_cell.angle_alpha   90.00
_cell.angle_beta   90.00
_cell.angle_gamma   90.00
#
_symmetry.space_group_name_H-M   'P 1'
#
loop_
_entity.id
_entity.type
_entity.pdbx_description
1 polymer ?
#
loop_
_entity_poly.entity_id
_entity_poly.type
_entity_poly.pdbx_seq_one_letter_code
_entity_poly.pdbx_strand_id
1 'polypeptide(L)'
;MIVYTVQTEEAWKQFKKLGYLEGNKEFIDSDDIYSYDWMVRVAKTKLPHYEGNYPIWVWEANNYPNRNHKAWGRKNSKMVILTLDVPKEWVLWSYFDYWCCAMTDGSTYLHTKNKCTLDEWYIYMDKKYGIIFNFDYLLSHPDWYLDKEDSLEKQGVIGKIPLSFVKKVRRFRAKEDTSIHTIRSDNWDNRKENRIKKMNRKLRKRNEKQKRVQKRLIRN
;
A
#
# COMPACT_ATOMS: atom_id res chain seq x y z
N MET A 1 -3.19 1.44 18.30
CA MET A 1 -4.31 1.37 17.34
C MET A 1 -4.42 -0.05 16.84
N ILE A 2 -5.64 -0.55 16.64
CA ILE A 2 -5.83 -1.93 16.19
C ILE A 2 -5.68 -2.02 14.68
N VAL A 3 -4.85 -2.95 14.23
CA VAL A 3 -4.71 -3.37 12.83
C VAL A 3 -4.62 -4.88 12.73
N TYR A 4 -4.83 -5.41 11.53
CA TYR A 4 -4.72 -6.84 11.26
C TYR A 4 -3.64 -7.11 10.22
N THR A 5 -2.93 -8.23 10.33
CA THR A 5 -2.09 -8.75 9.25
C THR A 5 -2.32 -10.24 9.06
N VAL A 6 -2.21 -10.71 7.83
CA VAL A 6 -2.32 -12.13 7.46
C VAL A 6 -0.93 -12.66 7.17
N GLN A 7 -0.56 -13.76 7.82
CA GLN A 7 0.77 -14.38 7.70
C GLN A 7 0.65 -15.90 7.59
N THR A 8 1.70 -16.56 7.09
CA THR A 8 1.80 -18.02 7.16
C THR A 8 2.01 -18.48 8.61
N GLU A 9 1.60 -19.71 8.95
CA GLU A 9 1.90 -20.28 10.28
C GLU A 9 3.42 -20.43 10.47
N GLU A 10 4.18 -20.64 9.39
CA GLU A 10 5.64 -20.68 9.38
C GLU A 10 6.25 -19.33 9.80
N ALA A 11 5.80 -18.23 9.19
CA ALA A 11 6.21 -16.88 9.59
C ALA A 11 5.85 -16.59 11.05
N TRP A 12 4.67 -17.05 11.52
CA TRP A 12 4.29 -16.91 12.92
C TRP A 12 5.19 -17.68 13.89
N LYS A 13 5.64 -18.88 13.53
CA LYS A 13 6.60 -19.66 14.35
C LYS A 13 7.95 -18.94 14.44
N GLN A 14 8.43 -18.40 13.33
CA GLN A 14 9.67 -17.61 13.30
C GLN A 14 9.52 -16.33 14.12
N PHE A 15 8.40 -15.61 13.97
CA PHE A 15 8.08 -14.42 14.74
C PHE A 15 8.17 -14.71 16.25
N LYS A 16 7.50 -15.76 16.75
CA LYS A 16 7.58 -16.12 18.17
C LYS A 16 9.01 -16.42 18.65
N LYS A 17 9.83 -17.03 17.79
CA LYS A 17 11.23 -17.37 18.12
C LYS A 17 12.12 -16.12 18.19
N LEU A 18 11.93 -15.19 17.25
CA LEU A 18 12.76 -13.98 17.13
C LEU A 18 12.29 -12.82 18.02
N GLY A 19 11.02 -12.83 18.45
CA GLY A 19 10.41 -11.73 19.20
C GLY A 19 9.95 -10.57 18.31
N TYR A 20 10.11 -10.66 16.99
CA TYR A 20 9.63 -9.69 16.02
C TYR A 20 9.29 -10.34 14.67
N LEU A 21 8.42 -9.71 13.89
CA LEU A 21 8.16 -10.04 12.48
C LEU A 21 8.79 -8.95 11.62
N GLU A 22 9.44 -9.35 10.53
CA GLU A 22 10.08 -8.44 9.59
C GLU A 22 9.73 -8.90 8.18
N GLY A 23 9.47 -7.96 7.27
CA GLY A 23 9.28 -8.29 5.87
C GLY A 23 10.59 -8.79 5.27
N ASN A 24 10.54 -9.91 4.56
CA ASN A 24 11.69 -10.48 3.87
C ASN A 24 11.47 -10.37 2.35
N LYS A 25 12.43 -9.73 1.67
CA LYS A 25 12.48 -9.51 0.22
C LYS A 25 12.31 -10.79 -0.59
N GLU A 26 12.85 -11.91 -0.09
CA GLU A 26 12.84 -13.21 -0.77
C GLU A 26 11.44 -13.80 -0.94
N PHE A 27 10.46 -13.32 -0.17
CA PHE A 27 9.06 -13.76 -0.27
C PHE A 27 8.19 -12.78 -1.07
N ILE A 28 8.78 -11.73 -1.67
CA ILE A 28 8.09 -10.81 -2.56
C ILE A 28 8.16 -11.39 -3.98
N ASP A 29 7.06 -11.32 -4.71
CA ASP A 29 7.06 -11.67 -6.14
C ASP A 29 8.08 -10.77 -6.87
N SER A 30 8.89 -11.36 -7.75
CA SER A 30 9.88 -10.62 -8.52
C SER A 30 9.26 -9.47 -9.29
N ASP A 31 8.02 -9.64 -9.78
CA ASP A 31 7.29 -8.62 -10.53
C ASP A 31 6.92 -7.40 -9.69
N ASP A 32 6.82 -7.56 -8.37
CA ASP A 32 6.43 -6.50 -7.46
C ASP A 32 7.63 -5.76 -6.83
N ILE A 33 8.86 -6.23 -7.07
CA ILE A 33 10.01 -5.79 -6.26
C ILE A 33 10.28 -4.29 -6.33
N TYR A 34 10.19 -3.68 -7.51
CA TYR A 34 10.39 -2.23 -7.67
C TYR A 34 9.27 -1.41 -7.02
N SER A 35 8.06 -1.96 -6.96
CA SER A 35 6.93 -1.34 -6.26
C SER A 35 7.16 -1.40 -4.76
N TYR A 36 7.68 -2.51 -4.24
CA TYR A 36 8.05 -2.62 -2.83
C TYR A 36 9.24 -1.73 -2.45
N ASP A 37 10.26 -1.64 -3.29
CA ASP A 37 11.39 -0.73 -3.06
C ASP A 37 10.92 0.74 -3.05
N TRP A 38 9.99 1.11 -3.95
CA TRP A 38 9.33 2.41 -3.91
C TRP A 38 8.57 2.63 -2.59
N MET A 39 7.79 1.64 -2.12
CA MET A 39 7.09 1.73 -0.83
C MET A 39 8.04 1.93 0.34
N VAL A 40 9.15 1.20 0.39
CA VAL A 40 10.20 1.36 1.42
C VAL A 40 10.72 2.80 1.40
N ARG A 41 10.98 3.37 0.23
CA ARG A 41 11.44 4.77 0.10
C ARG A 41 10.40 5.77 0.60
N VAL A 42 9.13 5.60 0.24
CA VAL A 42 8.04 6.46 0.73
C VAL A 42 7.89 6.34 2.24
N ALA A 43 7.93 5.12 2.79
CA ALA A 43 7.83 4.86 4.22
C ALA A 43 8.99 5.48 5.00
N LYS A 44 10.24 5.35 4.52
CA LYS A 44 11.41 6.03 5.11
C LYS A 44 11.25 7.55 5.19
N THR A 45 10.55 8.14 4.22
CA THR A 45 10.35 9.60 4.16
C THR A 45 9.21 10.05 5.08
N LYS A 46 8.18 9.22 5.26
CA LYS A 46 6.93 9.61 5.93
C LYS A 46 6.76 9.10 7.35
N LEU A 47 7.45 8.01 7.71
CA LEU A 47 7.33 7.38 9.02
C LEU A 47 8.59 7.67 9.85
N PRO A 48 8.46 8.28 11.04
CA PRO A 48 9.60 8.73 11.83
C PRO A 48 10.49 7.60 12.37
N HIS A 49 9.95 6.38 12.51
CA HIS A 49 10.63 5.24 13.13
C HIS A 49 10.88 4.07 12.16
N TYR A 50 10.83 4.33 10.86
CA TYR A 50 10.94 3.26 9.87
C TYR A 50 12.40 3.01 9.47
N GLU A 51 12.91 1.84 9.84
CA GLU A 51 14.32 1.47 9.66
C GLU A 51 14.66 0.98 8.23
N GLY A 52 13.66 0.88 7.34
CA GLY A 52 13.85 0.43 5.97
C GLY A 52 13.65 -1.06 5.71
N ASN A 53 13.14 -1.80 6.70
CA ASN A 53 12.69 -3.19 6.55
C ASN A 53 11.61 -3.28 5.45
N TYR A 54 11.47 -4.40 4.74
CA TYR A 54 10.41 -4.52 3.73
C TYR A 54 9.01 -4.45 4.36
N PRO A 55 8.03 -3.84 3.67
CA PRO A 55 6.71 -3.59 4.22
C PRO A 55 5.93 -4.88 4.45
N ILE A 56 5.24 -4.93 5.59
CA ILE A 56 4.23 -5.91 5.94
C ILE A 56 2.85 -5.26 5.75
N TRP A 57 1.98 -5.90 5.00
CA TRP A 57 0.61 -5.41 4.79
C TRP A 57 -0.23 -5.50 6.06
N VAL A 58 -0.97 -4.43 6.32
CA VAL A 58 -1.95 -4.35 7.41
C VAL A 58 -3.28 -3.79 6.93
N TRP A 59 -4.35 -4.28 7.54
CA TRP A 59 -5.73 -3.81 7.36
C TRP A 59 -6.18 -3.04 8.59
N GLU A 60 -7.05 -2.05 8.37
CA GLU A 60 -7.64 -1.25 9.45
C GLU A 60 -8.62 -2.05 10.32
N ALA A 61 -8.90 -1.54 11.52
CA ALA A 61 -9.77 -2.20 12.50
C ALA A 61 -11.18 -2.54 11.95
N ASN A 62 -11.68 -1.72 11.02
CA ASN A 62 -13.01 -1.88 10.44
C ASN A 62 -13.01 -2.83 9.22
N ASN A 63 -11.83 -3.28 8.77
CA ASN A 63 -11.63 -4.14 7.61
C ASN A 63 -10.94 -5.44 8.01
N TYR A 64 -11.61 -6.23 8.87
CA TYR A 64 -11.07 -7.50 9.34
C TYR A 64 -10.87 -8.47 8.16
N PRO A 65 -9.67 -9.08 7.97
CA PRO A 65 -9.41 -9.96 6.83
C PRO A 65 -10.39 -11.14 6.75
N ASN A 66 -11.11 -11.23 5.64
CA ASN A 66 -12.03 -12.33 5.40
C ASN A 66 -11.24 -13.63 5.14
N ARG A 67 -11.30 -14.58 6.07
CA ARG A 67 -10.61 -15.88 5.99
C ARG A 67 -10.97 -16.74 4.78
N ASN A 68 -12.13 -16.48 4.16
CA ASN A 68 -12.59 -17.16 2.95
C ASN A 68 -12.19 -16.42 1.67
N HIS A 69 -11.55 -15.24 1.78
CA HIS A 69 -11.01 -14.56 0.62
C HIS A 69 -9.96 -15.42 -0.06
N LYS A 70 -9.86 -15.24 -1.37
CA LYS A 70 -8.91 -15.93 -2.23
C LYS A 70 -7.54 -15.24 -2.10
N ALA A 71 -6.47 -15.92 -2.51
CA ALA A 71 -5.10 -15.39 -2.53
C ALA A 71 -4.41 -15.11 -1.17
N TRP A 72 -4.87 -15.67 -0.04
CA TRP A 72 -4.07 -15.63 1.20
C TRP A 72 -2.83 -16.51 1.15
N GLY A 73 -2.87 -17.58 0.36
CA GLY A 73 -1.80 -18.56 0.22
C GLY A 73 -2.29 -19.75 -0.59
N ARG A 74 -1.44 -20.77 -0.71
CA ARG A 74 -1.81 -22.02 -1.41
C ARG A 74 -3.01 -22.68 -0.73
N LYS A 75 -3.85 -23.36 -1.50
CA LYS A 75 -5.01 -24.11 -0.98
C LYS A 75 -4.60 -24.97 0.21
N ASN A 76 -5.38 -24.90 1.29
CA ASN A 76 -5.17 -25.64 2.54
C ASN A 76 -3.89 -25.31 3.34
N SER A 77 -3.07 -24.34 2.91
CA SER A 77 -1.94 -23.86 3.70
C SER A 77 -2.41 -23.26 5.03
N LYS A 78 -1.58 -23.40 6.07
CA LYS A 78 -1.87 -22.94 7.43
C LYS A 78 -1.54 -21.46 7.52
N MET A 79 -2.54 -20.66 7.84
CA MET A 79 -2.42 -19.21 7.89
C MET A 79 -2.86 -18.69 9.27
N VAL A 80 -2.37 -17.51 9.64
CA VAL A 80 -2.78 -16.78 10.82
C VAL A 80 -3.24 -15.38 10.46
N ILE A 81 -4.25 -14.90 11.17
CA ILE A 81 -4.56 -13.47 11.28
C ILE A 81 -4.04 -13.02 12.64
N LEU A 82 -3.15 -12.04 12.64
CA LEU A 82 -2.68 -11.38 13.85
C LEU A 82 -3.50 -10.11 14.06
N THR A 83 -4.06 -9.95 15.25
CA THR A 83 -4.56 -8.66 15.73
C THR A 83 -3.42 -7.97 16.45
N LEU A 84 -3.05 -6.79 15.97
CA LEU A 84 -1.94 -6.01 16.48
C LEU A 84 -2.47 -4.72 17.10
N ASP A 85 -1.84 -4.27 18.17
CA ASP A 85 -2.01 -2.93 18.72
C ASP A 85 -0.70 -2.16 18.54
N VAL A 86 -0.69 -1.25 17.56
CA VAL A 86 0.52 -0.55 17.10
C VAL A 86 0.38 0.96 17.24
N PRO A 87 1.46 1.73 17.38
CA PRO A 87 1.39 3.18 17.32
C PRO A 87 0.88 3.65 15.95
N LYS A 88 0.15 4.78 15.90
CA LYS A 88 -0.49 5.24 14.65
C LYS A 88 0.54 5.62 13.59
N GLU A 89 1.64 6.19 14.05
CA GLU A 89 2.78 6.70 13.30
C GLU A 89 3.71 5.60 12.75
N TRP A 90 3.42 4.33 13.01
CA TRP A 90 4.16 3.18 12.47
C TRP A 90 3.59 2.65 11.16
N VAL A 91 2.38 3.07 10.79
CA VAL A 91 1.70 2.55 9.59
C VAL A 91 1.60 3.64 8.54
N LEU A 92 2.13 3.35 7.36
CA LEU A 92 1.91 4.16 6.18
C LEU A 92 0.59 3.75 5.53
N TRP A 93 -0.45 4.54 5.77
CA TRP A 93 -1.75 4.35 5.14
C TRP A 93 -1.79 4.86 3.72
N SER A 94 -2.54 4.17 2.88
CA SER A 94 -2.70 4.46 1.46
C SER A 94 -4.07 4.01 0.97
N TYR A 95 -4.54 4.62 -0.12
CA TYR A 95 -5.81 4.26 -0.70
C TYR A 95 -5.71 2.92 -1.43
N PHE A 96 -6.50 1.94 -0.99
CA PHE A 96 -6.41 0.52 -1.40
C PHE A 96 -6.50 0.33 -2.91
N ASP A 97 -7.49 0.98 -3.54
CA ASP A 97 -7.90 0.77 -4.92
C ASP A 97 -6.82 1.04 -6.00
N TYR A 98 -5.67 1.60 -5.61
CA TYR A 98 -4.59 2.00 -6.53
C TYR A 98 -3.28 1.23 -6.36
N TRP A 99 -3.20 0.34 -5.37
CA TRP A 99 -2.02 -0.50 -5.21
C TRP A 99 -1.76 -1.38 -6.40
N CYS A 100 -2.80 -1.99 -6.96
CA CYS A 100 -2.62 -2.83 -8.14
C CYS A 100 -2.07 -2.04 -9.33
N CYS A 101 -2.45 -0.77 -9.51
CA CYS A 101 -1.88 0.05 -10.57
C CYS A 101 -0.38 0.31 -10.34
N ALA A 102 0.01 0.64 -9.11
CA ALA A 102 1.42 0.83 -8.76
C ALA A 102 2.24 -0.46 -8.95
N MET A 103 1.69 -1.61 -8.53
CA MET A 103 2.30 -2.93 -8.71
C MET A 103 2.47 -3.29 -10.18
N THR A 104 1.42 -3.13 -11.00
CA THR A 104 1.49 -3.34 -12.46
C THR A 104 2.53 -2.46 -13.14
N ASP A 105 2.62 -1.19 -12.75
CA ASP A 105 3.63 -0.27 -13.27
C ASP A 105 5.05 -0.74 -12.88
N GLY A 106 5.26 -1.26 -11.68
CA GLY A 106 6.53 -1.87 -11.26
C GLY A 106 6.92 -3.11 -12.06
N SER A 107 5.97 -4.02 -12.31
CA SER A 107 6.19 -5.19 -13.18
C SER A 107 6.52 -4.76 -14.61
N THR A 108 5.80 -3.76 -15.15
CA THR A 108 6.08 -3.19 -16.47
C THR A 108 7.51 -2.62 -16.54
N TYR A 109 7.94 -1.91 -15.51
CA TYR A 109 9.31 -1.42 -15.42
C TYR A 109 10.33 -2.57 -15.39
N LEU A 110 10.07 -3.65 -14.63
CA LEU A 110 10.94 -4.85 -14.60
C LEU A 110 11.12 -5.47 -15.99
N HIS A 111 10.07 -5.51 -16.81
CA HIS A 111 10.10 -6.21 -18.11
C HIS A 111 10.44 -5.31 -19.31
N THR A 112 10.57 -4.00 -19.10
CA THR A 112 10.95 -3.05 -20.16
C THR A 112 12.44 -3.20 -20.54
N LYS A 113 12.79 -3.20 -21.83
CA LYS A 113 14.21 -3.32 -22.26
C LYS A 113 15.00 -2.01 -22.08
N ASN A 114 14.46 -0.89 -22.57
CA ASN A 114 15.10 0.42 -22.51
C ASN A 114 14.58 1.22 -21.31
N LYS A 115 14.90 0.75 -20.10
CA LYS A 115 14.41 1.35 -18.87
C LYS A 115 15.06 2.71 -18.62
N CYS A 116 14.31 3.63 -18.03
CA CYS A 116 14.90 4.78 -17.37
C CYS A 116 15.69 4.34 -16.12
N THR A 117 16.49 5.24 -15.57
CA THR A 117 17.21 5.01 -14.31
C THR A 117 16.23 4.78 -13.16
N LEU A 118 16.68 4.15 -12.07
CA LEU A 118 15.84 3.92 -10.89
C LEU A 118 15.35 5.22 -10.25
N ASP A 119 16.18 6.26 -10.26
CA ASP A 119 15.79 7.56 -9.71
C ASP A 119 14.70 8.22 -10.56
N GLU A 120 14.82 8.18 -11.88
CA GLU A 120 13.78 8.66 -12.79
C GLU A 120 12.47 7.88 -12.63
N TRP A 121 12.58 6.56 -12.49
CA TRP A 121 11.45 5.68 -12.21
C TRP A 121 10.75 6.06 -10.90
N TYR A 122 11.51 6.26 -9.82
CA TYR A 122 10.96 6.64 -8.53
C TYR A 122 10.36 8.05 -8.52
N ILE A 123 10.94 8.99 -9.26
CA ILE A 123 10.33 10.32 -9.50
C ILE A 123 8.99 10.19 -10.21
N TYR A 124 8.91 9.30 -11.23
CA TYR A 124 7.64 8.99 -11.89
C TYR A 124 6.62 8.40 -10.92
N MET A 125 7.01 7.42 -10.11
CA MET A 125 6.14 6.77 -9.13
C MET A 125 5.61 7.76 -8.09
N ASP A 126 6.46 8.65 -7.56
CA ASP A 126 6.02 9.72 -6.64
C ASP A 126 5.03 10.66 -7.29
N LYS A 127 5.32 11.06 -8.54
CA LYS A 127 4.46 11.99 -9.28
C LYS A 127 3.11 11.37 -9.63
N LYS A 128 3.07 10.07 -9.98
CA LYS A 128 1.85 9.38 -10.39
C LYS A 128 1.05 8.90 -9.18
N TYR A 129 1.70 8.18 -8.26
CA TYR A 129 1.03 7.46 -7.17
C TYR A 129 1.22 8.10 -5.80
N GLY A 130 2.11 9.08 -5.61
CA GLY A 130 2.32 9.72 -4.30
C GLY A 130 1.05 10.36 -3.70
N ILE A 131 0.06 10.68 -4.52
CA ILE A 131 -1.24 11.19 -4.11
C ILE A 131 -2.07 10.19 -3.29
N ILE A 132 -1.87 8.87 -3.44
CA ILE A 132 -2.67 7.83 -2.77
C ILE A 132 -2.46 7.82 -1.25
N PHE A 133 -1.42 8.50 -0.77
CA PHE A 133 -1.10 8.66 0.66
C PHE A 133 -1.67 9.96 1.25
N ASN A 134 -2.34 10.81 0.47
CA ASN A 134 -2.84 12.12 0.93
C ASN A 134 -4.38 12.10 1.03
N PHE A 135 -4.89 11.46 2.08
CA PHE A 135 -6.34 11.30 2.28
C PHE A 135 -7.09 12.62 2.36
N ASP A 136 -6.55 13.64 3.04
CA ASP A 136 -7.19 14.95 3.14
C ASP A 136 -7.40 15.56 1.75
N TYR A 137 -6.40 15.46 0.88
CA TYR A 137 -6.52 15.94 -0.49
C TYR A 137 -7.49 15.12 -1.32
N LEU A 138 -7.52 13.80 -1.15
CA LEU A 138 -8.43 12.92 -1.86
C LEU A 138 -9.89 13.17 -1.45
N LEU A 139 -10.15 13.29 -0.15
CA LEU A 139 -11.47 13.58 0.42
C LEU A 139 -11.97 15.00 0.09
N SER A 140 -11.06 15.96 -0.15
CA SER A 140 -11.45 17.31 -0.56
C SER A 140 -11.95 17.41 -2.01
N HIS A 141 -12.05 16.31 -2.75
CA HIS A 141 -12.42 16.31 -4.17
C HIS A 141 -13.56 15.32 -4.43
N PRO A 142 -14.81 15.80 -4.59
CA PRO A 142 -15.98 14.98 -4.90
C PRO A 142 -15.77 14.03 -6.09
N ASP A 143 -15.06 14.50 -7.11
CA ASP A 143 -14.67 13.71 -8.29
C ASP A 143 -13.91 12.41 -7.99
N TRP A 144 -13.28 12.30 -6.82
CA TRP A 144 -12.49 11.13 -6.43
C TRP A 144 -13.38 9.99 -5.91
N TYR A 145 -14.43 10.34 -5.19
CA TYR A 145 -15.38 9.42 -4.56
C TYR A 145 -16.78 9.45 -5.19
N LEU A 146 -16.95 10.06 -6.37
CA LEU A 146 -18.13 9.85 -7.21
C LEU A 146 -18.42 8.34 -7.25
N ASP A 147 -19.59 7.97 -6.70
CA ASP A 147 -20.16 6.62 -6.57
C ASP A 147 -19.66 5.75 -5.39
N LYS A 148 -18.93 6.29 -4.39
CA LYS A 148 -18.61 5.60 -3.13
C LYS A 148 -18.82 6.53 -1.93
N GLU A 149 -19.78 6.21 -1.06
CA GLU A 149 -20.05 6.93 0.20
C GLU A 149 -18.78 7.06 1.06
N ASP A 150 -18.45 8.30 1.43
CA ASP A 150 -17.68 8.86 2.56
C ASP A 150 -16.43 8.17 3.16
N SER A 151 -15.99 7.02 2.66
CA SER A 151 -14.78 6.36 3.16
C SER A 151 -13.92 5.80 2.04
N LEU A 152 -12.73 6.37 1.92
CA LEU A 152 -11.67 5.78 1.10
C LEU A 152 -11.10 4.59 1.85
N GLU A 153 -11.38 3.38 1.35
CA GLU A 153 -10.84 2.13 1.92
C GLU A 153 -9.32 2.21 2.01
N LYS A 154 -8.79 1.95 3.22
CA LYS A 154 -7.36 2.08 3.51
C LYS A 154 -6.71 0.72 3.56
N GLN A 155 -5.51 0.65 2.99
CA GLN A 155 -4.57 -0.41 3.27
C GLN A 155 -3.27 0.22 3.75
N GLY A 156 -2.67 -0.40 4.77
CA GLY A 156 -1.47 0.10 5.40
C GLY A 156 -0.30 -0.82 5.15
N VAL A 157 0.89 -0.26 5.26
CA VAL A 157 2.12 -1.03 5.42
C VAL A 157 2.85 -0.62 6.69
N ILE A 158 3.45 -1.60 7.36
CA ILE A 158 4.26 -1.42 8.56
C ILE A 158 5.61 -2.10 8.37
N GLY A 159 6.65 -1.60 9.03
CA GLY A 159 7.97 -2.23 9.06
C GLY A 159 8.01 -3.40 10.04
N LYS A 160 9.14 -3.54 10.75
CA LYS A 160 9.33 -4.54 11.80
C LYS A 160 8.25 -4.41 12.90
N ILE A 161 7.65 -5.54 13.28
CA ILE A 161 6.56 -5.62 14.26
C ILE A 161 7.05 -6.39 15.49
N PRO A 162 7.22 -5.75 16.66
CA PRO A 162 7.51 -6.43 17.91
C PRO A 162 6.41 -7.41 18.34
N LEU A 163 6.79 -8.52 18.96
CA LEU A 163 5.83 -9.54 19.44
C LEU A 163 4.89 -8.97 20.51
N SER A 164 5.35 -7.99 21.28
CA SER A 164 4.57 -7.28 22.29
C SER A 164 3.33 -6.57 21.73
N PHE A 165 3.30 -6.28 20.43
CA PHE A 165 2.14 -5.66 19.77
C PHE A 165 1.02 -6.68 19.48
N VAL A 166 1.28 -7.99 19.53
CA VAL A 166 0.28 -9.02 19.24
C VAL A 166 -0.72 -9.13 20.39
N LYS A 167 -2.00 -8.88 20.10
CA LYS A 167 -3.11 -9.02 21.05
C LYS A 167 -3.86 -10.34 20.89
N LYS A 168 -3.97 -10.83 19.65
CA LYS A 168 -4.72 -12.06 19.34
C LYS A 168 -4.17 -12.73 18.09
N VAL A 169 -4.24 -14.06 18.07
CA VAL A 169 -3.87 -14.89 16.93
C VAL A 169 -5.06 -15.76 16.56
N ARG A 170 -5.47 -15.72 15.29
CA ARG A 170 -6.55 -16.57 14.77
C ARG A 170 -6.05 -17.41 13.60
N ARG A 171 -6.10 -18.73 13.76
CA ARG A 171 -5.68 -19.68 12.73
C ARG A 171 -6.79 -19.97 11.73
N PHE A 172 -6.41 -20.21 10.49
CA PHE A 172 -7.31 -20.66 9.44
C PHE A 172 -6.55 -21.43 8.35
N ARG A 173 -7.30 -22.01 7.40
CA ARG A 173 -6.75 -22.64 6.20
C ARG A 173 -7.10 -21.81 4.99
N ALA A 174 -6.09 -21.49 4.17
CA ALA A 174 -6.30 -20.73 2.94
C ALA A 174 -7.22 -21.48 1.97
N LYS A 175 -8.05 -20.72 1.27
CA LYS A 175 -8.95 -21.22 0.22
C LYS A 175 -8.26 -21.12 -1.13
N GLU A 176 -8.64 -22.02 -2.02
CA GLU A 176 -8.19 -21.97 -3.41
C GLU A 176 -8.73 -20.72 -4.09
N ASP A 177 -7.87 -20.07 -4.89
CA ASP A 177 -8.32 -19.08 -5.84
C ASP A 177 -8.79 -19.80 -7.11
N THR A 178 -10.11 -19.95 -7.26
CA THR A 178 -10.70 -20.51 -8.49
C THR A 178 -10.97 -19.45 -9.56
N SER A 179 -10.62 -18.18 -9.31
CA SER A 179 -10.83 -17.05 -10.24
C SER A 179 -9.68 -16.84 -11.22
N ILE A 180 -8.86 -17.87 -11.48
CA ILE A 180 -7.64 -17.83 -12.32
C ILE A 180 -7.87 -17.34 -13.78
N HIS A 181 -9.11 -17.01 -14.18
CA HIS A 181 -9.43 -16.57 -15.54
C HIS A 181 -10.26 -15.29 -15.66
N THR A 182 -10.50 -14.52 -14.58
CA THR A 182 -11.12 -13.19 -14.77
C THR A 182 -10.05 -12.16 -15.12
N ILE A 183 -9.81 -11.98 -16.42
CA ILE A 183 -9.05 -10.83 -16.94
C ILE A 183 -9.74 -9.57 -16.42
N ARG A 184 -9.02 -8.75 -15.65
CA ARG A 184 -9.50 -7.40 -15.30
C ARG A 184 -9.71 -6.65 -16.62
N SER A 185 -10.88 -6.03 -16.79
CA SER A 185 -11.15 -5.30 -18.02
C SER A 185 -10.26 -4.06 -18.12
N ASP A 186 -9.73 -3.80 -19.31
CA ASP A 186 -8.96 -2.57 -19.60
C ASP A 186 -9.73 -1.30 -19.21
N ASN A 187 -11.07 -1.36 -19.29
CA ASN A 187 -11.96 -0.28 -18.85
C ASN A 187 -11.85 0.03 -17.34
N TRP A 188 -11.50 -0.93 -16.50
CA TRP A 188 -11.26 -0.69 -15.09
C TRP A 188 -9.95 0.07 -14.86
N ASP A 189 -8.85 -0.41 -15.45
CA ASP A 189 -7.53 0.23 -15.34
C ASP A 189 -7.54 1.64 -15.92
N ASN A 190 -8.15 1.82 -17.09
CA ASN A 190 -8.33 3.12 -17.74
C ASN A 190 -9.09 4.11 -16.84
N ARG A 191 -10.17 3.67 -16.17
CA ARG A 191 -10.94 4.53 -15.25
C ARG A 191 -10.09 4.99 -14.06
N LYS A 192 -9.35 4.06 -13.46
CA LYS A 192 -8.47 4.36 -12.32
C LYS A 192 -7.36 5.30 -12.71
N GLU A 193 -6.67 5.02 -13.81
CA GLU A 193 -5.57 5.84 -14.31
C GLU A 193 -6.05 7.27 -14.64
N ASN A 194 -7.20 7.41 -15.29
CA ASN A 194 -7.81 8.71 -15.60
C ASN A 194 -8.13 9.53 -14.35
N ARG A 195 -8.63 8.89 -13.28
CA ARG A 195 -8.89 9.54 -11.99
C ARG A 195 -7.59 10.05 -11.35
N ILE A 196 -6.51 9.25 -11.33
CA ILE A 196 -5.19 9.70 -10.84
C ILE A 196 -4.70 10.90 -11.66
N LYS A 197 -4.72 10.81 -13.00
CA LYS A 197 -4.27 11.87 -13.89
C LYS A 197 -5.05 13.17 -13.64
N LYS A 198 -6.38 13.08 -13.51
CA LYS A 198 -7.26 14.22 -13.18
C LYS A 198 -6.88 14.85 -11.85
N MET A 199 -6.61 14.05 -10.82
CA MET A 199 -6.28 14.54 -9.49
C MET A 199 -4.89 15.15 -9.38
N ASN A 200 -3.88 14.54 -9.98
CA ASN A 200 -2.53 15.12 -10.05
C ASN A 200 -2.54 16.45 -10.81
N ARG A 201 -3.34 16.57 -11.88
CA ARG A 201 -3.53 17.84 -12.59
C ARG A 201 -4.11 18.93 -11.68
N LYS A 202 -5.13 18.60 -10.87
CA LYS A 202 -5.71 19.54 -9.89
C LYS A 202 -4.70 19.91 -8.80
N LEU A 203 -3.91 18.95 -8.32
CA LEU A 203 -2.94 19.16 -7.24
C LEU A 203 -1.85 20.13 -7.69
N ARG A 204 -1.35 19.92 -8.91
CA ARG A 204 -0.39 20.83 -9.54
C ARG A 204 -0.94 22.27 -9.62
N LYS A 205 -2.17 22.45 -10.11
CA LYS A 205 -2.82 23.77 -10.19
C LYS A 205 -2.96 24.43 -8.81
N ARG A 206 -3.35 23.67 -7.78
CA ARG A 206 -3.43 24.15 -6.39
C ARG A 206 -2.06 24.62 -5.89
N ASN A 207 -1.03 23.81 -6.07
CA ASN A 207 0.34 24.13 -5.63
C ASN A 207 0.90 25.35 -6.35
N GLU A 208 0.65 25.49 -7.66
CA GLU A 208 1.02 26.68 -8.44
C GLU A 208 0.32 27.94 -7.92
N LYS A 209 -0.98 27.86 -7.60
CA LYS A 209 -1.74 28.97 -6.99
C LYS A 209 -1.16 29.36 -5.63
N GLN A 210 -0.88 28.40 -4.76
CA GLN A 210 -0.29 28.65 -3.44
C GLN A 210 1.09 29.30 -3.54
N LYS A 211 1.96 28.81 -4.43
CA LYS A 211 3.28 29.43 -4.69
C LYS A 211 3.16 30.89 -5.15
N ARG A 212 2.18 31.20 -6.02
CA ARG A 212 1.93 32.58 -6.47
C ARG A 212 1.47 33.48 -5.32
N VAL A 213 0.60 32.98 -4.43
CA VAL A 213 0.12 33.72 -3.25
C VAL A 213 1.26 33.98 -2.27
N GLN A 214 2.07 32.96 -1.95
CA GLN A 214 3.25 33.13 -1.08
C GLN A 214 4.24 34.17 -1.63
N LYS A 215 4.53 34.14 -2.93
CA LYS A 215 5.39 35.15 -3.57
C LYS A 215 4.84 36.57 -3.48
N ARG A 216 3.51 36.75 -3.44
CA ARG A 216 2.88 38.07 -3.25
C ARG A 216 2.98 38.53 -1.79
N LEU A 217 2.79 37.62 -0.84
CA LEU A 217 2.90 37.91 0.60
C LEU A 217 4.33 38.27 1.03
N ILE A 218 5.36 37.73 0.38
CA ILE A 218 6.77 38.06 0.65
C ILE A 218 7.20 39.41 0.03
N ARG A 219 6.43 39.92 -0.94
CA ARG A 219 6.72 41.19 -1.64
C ARG A 219 6.03 42.41 -1.04
N ASN A 220 5.10 42.20 -0.10
CA ASN A 220 4.41 43.24 0.68
C ASN A 220 4.98 43.24 2.10
#